data_AF-A0A932ZG71-F1
#
_entry.id   AF-A0A932ZG71-F1
#
_cell.length_a   1.000
_cell.length_b   1.000
_cell.length_c   1.000
_cell.angle_alpha   90.00
_cell.angle_beta   90.00
_cell.angle_gamma   90.00
#
_symmetry.space_group_name_H-M   'P 1'
#
loop_
_entity.id
_entity.type
_entity.pdbx_description
1 polymer ?
#
loop_
_entity_poly.entity_id
_entity_poly.type
_entity_poly.pdbx_seq_one_letter_code
_entity_poly.pdbx_strand_id
1 'polypeptide(L)'
;MAEWIWVLVVLGVAWALAYWRASLPLWTAAVAAAIVAIGFSAELGRTATVLLWTAFVSIAAILNVAPLRRGLIARPLLRWFHRALPQVSQTEQEALDAGTVWWDGELFSGNPDWRRLLALAKPELSAEEKAFLAGPVEELCAMLDDWTITHELYYLPPEVWKFVKEKGFLGMIIPKQYGGLGFSALAHSEVVMKLT
;
A
#
# COMPACT_ATOMS: atom_id res chain seq x y z
N MET A 1 37.54 20.48 25.24
CA MET A 1 36.52 21.27 24.48
C MET A 1 36.50 20.92 23.00
N ALA A 2 37.66 20.73 22.34
CA ALA A 2 37.73 20.37 20.91
C ALA A 2 37.02 19.05 20.54
N GLU A 3 37.11 18.01 21.38
CA GLU A 3 36.46 16.70 21.14
C GLU A 3 34.92 16.79 21.03
N TRP A 4 34.30 17.64 21.84
CA TRP A 4 32.85 17.83 21.82
C TRP A 4 32.36 18.50 20.53
N ILE A 5 33.20 19.34 19.92
CA ILE A 5 32.90 19.97 18.63
C ILE A 5 32.81 18.91 17.54
N TRP A 6 33.74 17.95 17.51
CA TRP A 6 33.72 16.85 16.53
C TRP A 6 32.49 15.96 16.67
N VAL A 7 32.09 15.64 17.91
CA VAL A 7 30.86 14.88 18.16
C VAL A 7 29.64 15.62 17.62
N LEU A 8 29.52 16.92 17.89
CA LEU A 8 28.41 17.73 17.38
C LEU A 8 28.41 17.82 15.85
N VAL A 9 29.57 17.95 15.22
CA VAL A 9 29.70 17.97 13.75
C VAL A 9 29.24 16.64 13.14
N VAL A 10 29.69 15.50 13.68
CA VAL A 10 29.29 14.17 13.19
C VAL A 10 27.79 13.97 13.34
N LEU A 11 27.21 14.33 14.49
CA LEU A 11 25.77 14.25 14.72
C LEU A 11 25.00 15.17 13.76
N GLY A 12 25.48 16.39 13.53
CA GLY A 12 24.87 17.34 12.60
C GLY A 12 24.90 16.83 11.15
N VAL A 13 26.02 16.28 10.70
CA VAL A 13 26.15 15.69 9.35
C VAL A 13 25.26 14.45 9.22
N ALA A 14 25.25 13.55 10.21
CA ALA A 14 24.37 12.39 10.20
C ALA A 14 22.89 12.81 10.17
N TRP A 15 22.50 13.81 10.96
CA TRP A 15 21.15 14.34 10.96
C TRP A 15 20.77 14.97 9.61
N ALA A 16 21.67 15.74 9.00
CA ALA A 16 21.45 16.31 7.67
C ALA A 16 21.29 15.20 6.61
N LEU A 17 22.17 14.19 6.58
CA LEU A 17 22.06 13.08 5.64
C LEU A 17 20.75 12.29 5.83
N ALA A 18 20.29 12.13 7.07
CA ALA A 18 19.03 11.47 7.38
C ALA A 18 17.83 12.32 6.93
N TYR A 19 17.82 13.61 7.25
CA TYR A 19 16.75 14.54 6.89
C TYR A 19 16.55 14.62 5.38
N TRP A 20 17.65 14.64 4.62
CA TRP A 20 17.63 14.71 3.16
C TRP A 20 17.51 13.33 2.49
N ARG A 21 17.28 12.26 3.26
CA ARG A 21 17.17 10.87 2.77
C ARG A 21 18.31 10.49 1.82
N ALA A 22 19.53 10.85 2.19
CA ALA A 22 20.70 10.64 1.34
C ALA A 22 20.90 9.14 1.03
N SER A 23 21.35 8.87 -0.20
CA SER A 23 21.61 7.50 -0.66
C SER A 23 22.72 6.83 0.14
N LEU A 24 22.72 5.49 0.17
CA LEU A 24 23.73 4.70 0.88
C LEU A 24 25.19 5.05 0.49
N PRO A 25 25.53 5.32 -0.79
CA PRO A 25 26.88 5.76 -1.15
C PRO A 25 27.29 7.09 -0.48
N LEU A 26 26.37 8.06 -0.36
CA LEU A 26 26.63 9.34 0.30
C LEU A 26 26.94 9.14 1.80
N TRP A 27 26.18 8.27 2.46
CA TRP A 27 26.47 7.86 3.84
C TRP A 27 27.85 7.21 3.97
N THR A 28 28.22 6.32 3.05
CA THR A 28 29.55 5.71 3.09
C THR A 28 30.68 6.71 2.83
N ALA A 29 30.48 7.68 1.94
CA ALA A 29 31.45 8.74 1.70
C ALA A 29 31.62 9.65 2.93
N ALA A 30 30.52 10.01 3.61
CA ALA A 30 30.55 10.82 4.82
C ALA A 30 31.28 10.11 5.98
N VAL A 31 31.04 8.81 6.16
CA VAL A 31 31.75 8.00 7.17
C VAL A 31 33.23 7.88 6.82
N ALA A 32 33.59 7.66 5.56
CA ALA A 32 34.99 7.63 5.12
C ALA A 32 35.69 8.97 5.41
N ALA A 33 35.03 10.10 5.12
CA ALA A 33 35.57 11.44 5.40
C ALA A 33 35.75 11.68 6.91
N ALA A 34 34.81 11.23 7.74
CA ALA A 34 34.93 11.31 9.20
C ALA A 34 36.13 10.49 9.72
N ILE A 35 36.34 9.28 9.19
CA ILE A 35 37.49 8.43 9.55
C ILE A 35 38.80 9.12 9.19
N VAL A 36 38.89 9.73 7.99
CA VAL A 36 40.07 10.49 7.56
C VAL A 36 40.33 11.68 8.51
N ALA A 37 39.29 12.46 8.81
CA ALA A 37 39.41 13.64 9.68
C ALA A 37 39.89 13.28 11.09
N ILE A 38 39.34 12.20 11.67
CA ILE A 38 39.76 11.68 12.98
C ILE A 38 41.20 11.16 12.91
N GLY A 39 41.58 10.49 11.83
CA GLY A 39 42.96 9.99 11.65
C GLY A 39 44.03 11.09 11.56
N PHE A 40 43.65 12.31 11.17
CA PHE A 40 44.54 13.47 11.21
C PHE A 40 44.61 14.15 12.58
N SER A 41 43.54 14.09 13.37
CA SER A 41 43.46 14.75 14.69
C SER A 41 43.88 13.87 15.86
N ALA A 42 43.67 12.56 15.74
CA ALA A 42 44.04 11.58 16.75
C ALA A 42 45.27 10.81 16.26
N GLU A 43 46.32 10.74 17.10
CA GLU A 43 47.51 9.91 16.85
C GLU A 43 47.18 8.41 17.00
N LEU A 44 46.29 7.91 16.14
CA LEU A 44 45.97 6.50 16.07
C LEU A 44 47.20 5.73 15.58
N GLY A 45 47.62 4.72 16.36
CA GLY A 45 48.66 3.80 15.94
C GLY A 45 48.36 3.21 14.56
N ARG A 46 49.41 2.95 13.76
CA ARG A 46 49.28 2.41 12.39
C ARG A 46 48.42 1.15 12.32
N THR A 47 48.53 0.27 13.33
CA THR A 47 47.74 -0.97 13.43
C THR A 47 46.25 -0.67 13.62
N ALA A 48 45.89 0.23 14.53
CA ALA A 48 44.51 0.62 14.77
C ALA A 48 43.86 1.25 13.52
N THR A 49 44.61 2.09 12.80
CA THR A 49 44.15 2.72 11.55
C THR A 49 43.87 1.68 10.47
N VAL A 50 44.77 0.71 10.27
CA VAL A 50 44.59 -0.36 9.27
C VAL A 50 43.38 -1.24 9.61
N LEU A 51 43.21 -1.63 10.88
CA LEU A 51 42.06 -2.43 11.31
C LEU A 51 40.74 -1.71 11.07
N LEU A 52 40.69 -0.42 11.41
CA LEU A 52 39.48 0.40 11.26
C LEU A 52 39.09 0.58 9.79
N TRP A 53 40.05 0.88 8.90
CA TRP A 53 39.78 0.97 7.46
C TRP A 53 39.38 -0.38 6.85
N THR A 54 39.98 -1.48 7.30
CA THR A 54 39.64 -2.83 6.83
C THR A 54 38.20 -3.18 7.21
N ALA A 55 37.80 -2.90 8.45
CA ALA A 55 36.43 -3.10 8.91
C ALA A 55 35.45 -2.21 8.12
N PHE A 56 35.77 -0.93 7.94
CA PHE A 56 34.96 0.01 7.18
C PHE A 56 34.73 -0.47 5.73
N VAL A 57 35.81 -0.80 5.01
CA VAL A 57 35.72 -1.25 3.61
C VAL A 57 34.92 -2.55 3.51
N SER A 58 35.10 -3.48 4.44
CA SER A 58 34.36 -4.75 4.46
C SER A 58 32.85 -4.51 4.62
N ILE A 59 32.45 -3.67 5.58
CA ILE A 59 31.05 -3.31 5.81
C ILE A 59 30.49 -2.54 4.62
N ALA A 60 31.22 -1.55 4.11
CA ALA A 60 30.82 -0.73 2.97
C ALA A 60 30.63 -1.58 1.71
N ALA A 61 31.48 -2.59 1.49
CA ALA A 61 31.34 -3.55 0.40
C ALA A 61 30.08 -4.41 0.56
N ILE A 62 29.83 -4.97 1.75
CA ILE A 62 28.61 -5.76 2.02
C ILE A 62 27.36 -4.92 1.77
N LEU A 63 27.35 -3.66 2.20
CA LEU A 63 26.18 -2.78 2.08
C LEU A 63 25.98 -2.22 0.67
N ASN A 64 27.03 -1.80 -0.04
CA ASN A 64 26.89 -1.20 -1.38
C ASN A 64 26.76 -2.23 -2.50
N VAL A 65 27.33 -3.43 -2.34
CA VAL A 65 27.26 -4.47 -3.36
C VAL A 65 25.96 -5.24 -3.23
N ALA A 66 25.03 -5.00 -4.15
CA ALA A 66 23.66 -5.51 -4.06
C ALA A 66 23.56 -7.06 -3.89
N PRO A 67 24.34 -7.90 -4.59
CA PRO A 67 24.35 -9.35 -4.34
C PRO A 67 24.71 -9.73 -2.89
N LEU A 68 25.74 -9.10 -2.32
CA LEU A 68 26.19 -9.35 -0.94
C LEU A 68 25.13 -8.88 0.07
N ARG A 69 24.64 -7.65 -0.08
CA ARG A 69 23.58 -7.08 0.76
C ARG A 69 22.34 -7.98 0.78
N ARG A 70 21.92 -8.45 -0.39
CA ARG A 70 20.75 -9.34 -0.52
C ARG A 70 21.00 -10.69 0.17
N GLY A 71 22.17 -11.28 -0.05
CA GLY A 71 22.54 -12.58 0.50
C GLY A 71 22.68 -12.59 2.03
N LEU A 72 23.41 -11.62 2.58
CA LEU A 72 23.83 -11.60 3.98
C LEU A 72 22.86 -10.86 4.90
N ILE A 73 22.14 -9.85 4.40
CA ILE A 73 21.28 -8.99 5.23
C ILE A 73 19.81 -9.18 4.87
N ALA A 74 19.44 -8.92 3.62
CA ALA A 74 18.02 -8.86 3.24
C ALA A 74 17.33 -10.23 3.35
N ARG A 75 17.95 -11.32 2.84
CA ARG A 75 17.34 -12.66 2.86
C ARG A 75 17.12 -13.23 4.28
N PRO A 76 18.07 -13.16 5.21
CA PRO A 76 17.83 -13.56 6.61
C PRO A 76 16.73 -12.71 7.27
N LEU A 77 16.77 -11.39 7.08
CA LEU A 77 15.79 -10.48 7.65
C LEU A 77 14.38 -10.75 7.12
N LEU A 78 14.24 -10.97 5.81
CA LEU A 78 12.96 -11.32 5.18
C LEU A 78 12.43 -12.67 5.69
N ARG A 79 13.30 -13.67 5.86
CA ARG A 79 12.91 -14.96 6.45
C ARG A 79 12.41 -14.83 7.88
N TRP A 80 13.04 -13.97 8.67
CA TRP A 80 12.57 -13.66 10.03
C TRP A 80 11.21 -12.95 10.00
N PHE A 81 11.06 -11.95 9.13
CA PHE A 81 9.81 -11.20 8.97
C PHE A 81 8.64 -12.10 8.55
N HIS A 82 8.85 -12.99 7.58
CA HIS A 82 7.83 -13.96 7.14
C HIS A 82 7.37 -14.90 8.26
N ARG A 83 8.20 -15.17 9.28
CA ARG A 83 7.79 -16.00 10.43
C ARG A 83 6.90 -15.24 11.42
N ALA A 84 6.97 -13.92 11.44
CA ALA A 84 6.17 -13.08 12.32
C ALA A 84 4.79 -12.73 11.72
N LEU A 85 4.64 -12.86 10.39
CA LEU A 85 3.37 -12.60 9.70
C LEU A 85 2.41 -13.79 9.85
N PRO A 86 1.11 -13.54 10.06
CA PRO A 86 0.10 -14.59 10.02
C PRO A 86 0.05 -15.24 8.63
N GLN A 87 -0.23 -16.53 8.58
CA GLN A 87 -0.46 -17.21 7.30
C GLN A 87 -1.85 -16.86 6.80
N VAL A 88 -1.93 -16.39 5.55
CA VAL A 88 -3.19 -16.12 4.86
C VAL A 88 -3.82 -17.47 4.50
N SER A 89 -5.06 -17.68 4.92
CA SER A 89 -5.84 -18.87 4.54
C SER A 89 -6.16 -18.83 3.05
N GLN A 90 -6.47 -19.99 2.45
CA GLN A 90 -6.83 -20.05 1.02
C GLN A 90 -8.02 -19.12 0.69
N THR A 91 -9.03 -19.07 1.56
CA THR A 91 -10.22 -18.23 1.37
C THR A 91 -9.92 -16.73 1.49
N GLU A 92 -9.02 -16.34 2.40
CA GLU A 92 -8.58 -14.94 2.51
C GLU A 92 -7.75 -14.54 1.30
N GLN A 93 -6.92 -15.44 0.76
CA GLN A 93 -6.16 -15.20 -0.45
C GLN A 93 -7.08 -15.00 -1.65
N GLU A 94 -8.08 -15.88 -1.82
CA GLU A 94 -9.08 -15.75 -2.89
C GLU A 94 -9.87 -14.43 -2.77
N ALA A 95 -10.21 -13.99 -1.56
CA ALA A 95 -10.87 -12.71 -1.33
C ALA A 95 -9.97 -11.50 -1.64
N LEU A 96 -8.69 -11.57 -1.30
CA LEU A 96 -7.70 -10.53 -1.63
C LEU A 96 -7.44 -10.46 -3.14
N ASP A 97 -7.34 -11.61 -3.81
CA ASP A 97 -7.10 -11.71 -5.25
C ASP A 97 -8.34 -11.28 -6.07
N ALA A 98 -9.54 -11.44 -5.51
CA ALA A 98 -10.78 -10.90 -6.08
C ALA A 98 -10.85 -9.36 -5.96
N GLY A 99 -10.11 -8.77 -5.03
CA GLY A 99 -9.97 -7.33 -4.87
C GLY A 99 -8.97 -6.73 -5.86
N THR A 100 -9.07 -5.42 -6.10
CA THR A 100 -8.07 -4.67 -6.88
C THR A 100 -7.37 -3.66 -5.99
N VAL A 101 -6.05 -3.59 -6.09
CA VAL A 101 -5.28 -2.48 -5.48
C VAL A 101 -5.61 -1.20 -6.23
N TRP A 102 -6.08 -0.17 -5.52
CA TRP A 102 -6.58 1.06 -6.13
C TRP A 102 -5.62 2.22 -5.84
N TRP A 103 -6.09 3.26 -5.13
CA TRP A 103 -5.28 4.42 -4.74
C TRP A 103 -4.40 4.12 -3.52
N ASP A 104 -4.80 3.17 -2.70
CA ASP A 104 -4.16 2.79 -1.44
C ASP A 104 -2.79 2.13 -1.68
N GLY A 105 -2.63 1.37 -2.76
CA GLY A 105 -1.34 0.79 -3.15
C GLY A 105 -0.24 1.83 -3.39
N GLU A 106 -0.58 2.97 -3.98
CA GLU A 106 0.36 4.09 -4.14
C GLU A 106 0.83 4.61 -2.79
N LEU A 107 -0.09 4.75 -1.82
CA LEU A 107 0.23 5.24 -0.48
C LEU A 107 1.12 4.24 0.28
N PHE A 108 0.77 2.95 0.26
CA PHE A 108 1.51 1.90 0.95
C PHE A 108 2.87 1.57 0.31
N SER A 109 3.11 2.02 -0.93
CA SER A 109 4.43 1.89 -1.58
C SER A 109 5.55 2.71 -0.90
N GLY A 110 5.18 3.72 -0.10
CA GLY A 110 6.13 4.64 0.55
C GLY A 110 6.71 5.72 -0.39
N ASN A 111 6.41 5.68 -1.68
CA ASN A 111 6.75 6.72 -2.66
C ASN A 111 5.61 6.94 -3.67
N PRO A 112 4.45 7.47 -3.22
CA PRO A 112 3.27 7.64 -4.07
C PRO A 112 3.51 8.62 -5.22
N ASP A 113 3.00 8.31 -6.41
CA ASP A 113 2.91 9.28 -7.50
C ASP A 113 1.70 10.21 -7.31
N TRP A 114 1.97 11.39 -6.73
CA TRP A 114 0.95 12.40 -6.49
C TRP A 114 0.28 12.93 -7.75
N ARG A 115 0.98 12.95 -8.90
CA ARG A 115 0.37 13.40 -10.15
C ARG A 115 -0.68 12.42 -10.61
N ARG A 116 -0.40 11.11 -10.51
CA ARG A 116 -1.36 10.05 -10.80
C ARG A 116 -2.58 10.14 -9.89
N LEU A 117 -2.37 10.29 -8.58
CA LEU A 117 -3.46 10.35 -7.60
C LEU A 117 -4.36 11.59 -7.81
N LEU A 118 -3.78 12.76 -8.08
CA LEU A 118 -4.55 13.98 -8.34
C LEU A 118 -5.22 13.98 -9.71
N ALA A 119 -4.74 13.17 -10.65
CA ALA A 119 -5.33 13.02 -11.98
C ALA A 119 -6.48 11.98 -12.03
N LEU A 120 -6.78 11.28 -10.93
CA LEU A 120 -7.90 10.35 -10.88
C LEU A 120 -9.21 11.10 -11.16
N ALA A 121 -9.88 10.70 -12.24
CA ALA A 121 -11.16 11.29 -12.61
C ALA A 121 -12.22 10.98 -11.56
N LYS A 122 -13.11 11.94 -11.32
CA LYS A 122 -14.31 11.69 -10.53
C LYS A 122 -15.13 10.59 -11.22
N PRO A 123 -15.54 9.52 -10.51
CA PRO A 123 -16.39 8.51 -11.11
C PRO A 123 -17.75 9.12 -11.44
N GLU A 124 -18.26 8.81 -12.62
CA GLU A 124 -19.56 9.26 -13.10
C GLU A 124 -20.38 8.07 -13.58
N LEU A 125 -21.69 8.14 -13.37
CA LEU A 125 -22.62 7.14 -13.87
C LEU A 125 -22.80 7.30 -15.38
N SER A 126 -22.72 6.20 -16.10
CA SER A 126 -23.11 6.09 -17.50
C SER A 126 -24.61 6.35 -17.69
N ALA A 127 -25.02 6.59 -18.94
CA ALA A 127 -26.43 6.79 -19.26
C ALA A 127 -27.29 5.56 -18.91
N GLU A 128 -26.76 4.36 -19.12
CA GLU A 128 -27.43 3.10 -18.78
C GLU A 128 -27.63 2.94 -17.27
N GLU A 129 -26.59 3.23 -16.47
CA GLU A 129 -26.68 3.17 -15.01
C GLU A 129 -27.63 4.22 -14.45
N LYS A 130 -27.61 5.45 -14.99
CA LYS A 130 -28.58 6.50 -14.62
C LYS A 130 -30.02 6.07 -14.93
N ALA A 131 -30.25 5.46 -16.08
CA ALA A 131 -31.57 4.93 -16.45
C ALA A 131 -32.00 3.78 -15.53
N PHE A 132 -31.06 2.91 -15.13
CA PHE A 132 -31.33 1.83 -14.19
C PHE A 132 -31.74 2.37 -12.80
N LEU A 133 -31.02 3.38 -12.31
CA LEU A 133 -31.32 4.07 -11.05
C LEU A 133 -32.67 4.79 -11.05
N ALA A 134 -33.05 5.39 -12.17
CA ALA A 134 -34.29 6.16 -12.31
C ALA A 134 -35.52 5.30 -12.68
N GLY A 135 -35.32 4.04 -13.07
CA GLY A 135 -36.39 3.14 -13.47
C GLY A 135 -36.46 1.92 -12.55
N PRO A 136 -35.79 0.80 -12.89
CA PRO A 136 -35.82 -0.43 -12.10
C PRO A 136 -35.61 -0.25 -10.60
N VAL A 137 -34.70 0.63 -10.19
CA VAL A 137 -34.41 0.84 -8.76
C VAL A 137 -35.53 1.61 -8.06
N GLU A 138 -36.12 2.63 -8.69
CA GLU A 138 -37.31 3.32 -8.14
C GLU A 138 -38.50 2.39 -8.00
N GLU A 139 -38.72 1.53 -9.02
CA GLU A 139 -39.78 0.53 -9.00
C GLU A 139 -39.55 -0.48 -7.85
N LEU A 140 -38.30 -0.93 -7.64
CA LEU A 140 -37.97 -1.78 -6.51
C LEU A 140 -38.23 -1.08 -5.17
N CYS A 141 -37.78 0.17 -5.00
CA CYS A 141 -38.03 0.95 -3.78
C CYS A 141 -39.54 1.07 -3.49
N ALA A 142 -40.37 1.28 -4.51
CA ALA A 142 -41.82 1.37 -4.34
C ALA A 142 -42.49 0.03 -3.98
N MET A 143 -41.85 -1.11 -4.30
CA MET A 143 -42.32 -2.45 -3.93
C MET A 143 -41.92 -2.86 -2.51
N LEU A 144 -40.95 -2.18 -1.89
CA LEU A 144 -40.40 -2.55 -0.59
C LEU A 144 -41.17 -1.87 0.54
N ASP A 145 -41.58 -2.66 1.52
CA ASP A 145 -42.02 -2.20 2.84
C ASP A 145 -41.09 -2.79 3.90
N ASP A 146 -40.27 -1.94 4.50
CA ASP A 146 -39.25 -2.38 5.45
C ASP A 146 -39.85 -3.05 6.69
N TRP A 147 -40.96 -2.51 7.23
CA TRP A 147 -41.60 -3.06 8.42
C TRP A 147 -42.17 -4.45 8.15
N THR A 148 -42.93 -4.60 7.07
CA THR A 148 -43.51 -5.89 6.68
C THR A 148 -42.42 -6.93 6.40
N ILE A 149 -41.34 -6.55 5.71
CA ILE A 149 -40.24 -7.49 5.39
C ILE A 149 -39.50 -7.93 6.65
N THR A 150 -39.16 -6.99 7.53
CA THR A 150 -38.23 -7.26 8.65
C THR A 150 -38.94 -7.75 9.92
N HIS A 151 -40.17 -7.33 10.18
CA HIS A 151 -40.89 -7.61 11.44
C HIS A 151 -42.07 -8.58 11.29
N GLU A 152 -42.69 -8.67 10.11
CA GLU A 152 -43.86 -9.53 9.89
C GLU A 152 -43.51 -10.81 9.14
N LEU A 153 -42.95 -10.68 7.93
CA LEU A 153 -42.68 -11.80 7.04
C LEU A 153 -41.33 -12.47 7.31
N TYR A 154 -40.36 -11.73 7.83
CA TYR A 154 -38.94 -12.14 7.98
C TYR A 154 -38.34 -12.65 6.65
N TYR A 155 -38.92 -12.22 5.52
CA TYR A 155 -38.55 -12.65 4.18
C TYR A 155 -39.05 -11.63 3.14
N LEU A 156 -38.37 -11.58 2.00
CA LEU A 156 -38.75 -10.74 0.86
C LEU A 156 -39.96 -11.33 0.13
N PRO A 157 -41.03 -10.56 -0.16
CA PRO A 157 -42.19 -11.07 -0.88
C PRO A 157 -41.80 -11.72 -2.23
N PRO A 158 -42.47 -12.82 -2.65
CA PRO A 158 -42.13 -13.55 -3.87
C PRO A 158 -42.08 -12.69 -5.14
N GLU A 159 -42.99 -11.71 -5.25
CA GLU A 159 -43.06 -10.75 -6.34
C GLU A 159 -41.84 -9.83 -6.39
N VAL A 160 -41.34 -9.38 -5.22
CA VAL A 160 -40.11 -8.59 -5.13
C VAL A 160 -38.92 -9.46 -5.52
N TRP A 161 -38.85 -10.69 -5.04
CA TRP A 161 -37.79 -11.62 -5.43
C TRP A 161 -37.75 -11.89 -6.93
N LYS A 162 -38.91 -12.06 -7.55
CA LYS A 162 -39.03 -12.24 -9.00
C LYS A 162 -38.50 -11.00 -9.73
N PHE A 163 -38.92 -9.81 -9.30
CA PHE A 163 -38.47 -8.55 -9.89
C PHE A 163 -36.94 -8.36 -9.79
N VAL A 164 -36.37 -8.59 -8.61
CA VAL A 164 -34.92 -8.50 -8.35
C VAL A 164 -34.12 -9.39 -9.29
N LYS A 165 -34.59 -10.62 -9.53
CA LYS A 165 -33.95 -11.57 -10.44
C LYS A 165 -34.11 -11.17 -11.91
N GLU A 166 -35.32 -10.82 -12.34
CA GLU A 166 -35.62 -10.47 -13.73
C GLU A 166 -34.89 -9.20 -14.19
N LYS A 167 -34.75 -8.20 -13.32
CA LYS A 167 -34.04 -6.95 -13.62
C LYS A 167 -32.52 -7.04 -13.43
N GLY A 168 -31.99 -8.16 -12.94
CA GLY A 168 -30.55 -8.40 -12.85
C GLY A 168 -29.83 -7.72 -11.68
N PHE A 169 -30.55 -7.35 -10.61
CA PHE A 169 -29.95 -6.72 -9.42
C PHE A 169 -28.86 -7.57 -8.76
N LEU A 170 -28.98 -8.91 -8.82
CA LEU A 170 -27.99 -9.84 -8.24
C LEU A 170 -26.71 -9.99 -9.09
N GLY A 171 -26.69 -9.41 -10.29
CA GLY A 171 -25.58 -9.51 -11.24
C GLY A 171 -25.09 -8.17 -11.75
N MET A 172 -25.29 -7.08 -10.99
CA MET A 172 -24.99 -5.72 -11.44
C MET A 172 -23.53 -5.55 -11.88
N ILE A 173 -22.58 -6.01 -11.07
CA ILE A 173 -21.14 -5.86 -11.36
C ILE A 173 -20.56 -6.98 -12.21
N ILE A 174 -21.34 -8.03 -12.51
CA ILE A 174 -20.89 -9.16 -13.31
C ILE A 174 -20.76 -8.68 -14.77
N PRO A 175 -19.64 -8.97 -15.47
CA PRO A 175 -19.48 -8.57 -16.87
C PRO A 175 -20.61 -9.09 -17.78
N LYS A 176 -21.01 -8.27 -18.76
CA LYS A 176 -22.10 -8.59 -19.70
C LYS A 176 -21.91 -9.92 -20.44
N GLN A 177 -20.67 -10.30 -20.72
CA GLN A 177 -20.33 -11.59 -21.36
C GLN A 177 -20.73 -12.83 -20.54
N TYR A 178 -20.90 -12.68 -19.23
CA TYR A 178 -21.37 -13.73 -18.32
C TYR A 178 -22.86 -13.56 -17.94
N GLY A 179 -23.59 -12.69 -18.63
CA GLY A 179 -25.01 -12.43 -18.38
C GLY A 179 -25.32 -11.43 -17.27
N GLY A 180 -24.31 -10.70 -16.77
CA GLY A 180 -24.52 -9.59 -15.83
C GLY A 180 -24.78 -8.24 -16.52
N LEU A 181 -24.90 -7.17 -15.72
CA LEU A 181 -25.11 -5.81 -16.24
C LEU A 181 -23.80 -5.06 -16.53
N GLY A 182 -22.68 -5.49 -15.94
CA GLY A 182 -21.38 -4.85 -16.12
C GLY A 182 -21.31 -3.41 -15.59
N PHE A 183 -22.12 -3.09 -14.58
CA PHE A 183 -22.16 -1.78 -13.95
C PHE A 183 -20.91 -1.52 -13.11
N SER A 184 -20.57 -0.24 -12.99
CA SER A 184 -19.48 0.28 -12.19
C SER A 184 -19.72 0.09 -10.70
N ALA A 185 -18.63 0.14 -9.92
CA ALA A 185 -18.70 0.15 -8.47
C ALA A 185 -19.52 1.36 -7.94
N LEU A 186 -19.49 2.50 -8.64
CA LEU A 186 -20.30 3.66 -8.29
C LEU A 186 -21.79 3.34 -8.43
N ALA A 187 -22.23 2.79 -9.58
CA ALA A 187 -23.62 2.42 -9.78
C ALA A 187 -24.11 1.40 -8.75
N HIS A 188 -23.27 0.40 -8.43
CA HIS A 188 -23.59 -0.57 -7.38
C HIS A 188 -23.80 0.13 -6.02
N SER A 189 -22.90 1.04 -5.63
CA SER A 189 -23.01 1.81 -4.39
C SER A 189 -24.26 2.67 -4.35
N GLU A 190 -24.59 3.37 -5.43
CA GLU A 190 -25.78 4.23 -5.52
C GLU A 190 -27.08 3.44 -5.41
N VAL A 191 -27.14 2.25 -6.03
CA VAL A 191 -28.30 1.35 -5.90
C VAL A 191 -28.49 0.90 -4.46
N VAL A 192 -27.41 0.44 -3.81
CA VAL A 192 -27.47 -0.01 -2.41
C VAL A 192 -27.88 1.15 -1.50
N MET A 193 -27.26 2.32 -1.63
CA MET A 193 -27.60 3.52 -0.86
C MET A 193 -29.06 3.95 -0.98
N LYS A 194 -29.70 3.66 -2.11
CA LYS A 194 -31.10 4.02 -2.35
C LYS A 194 -32.09 2.99 -1.78
N LEU A 195 -31.66 1.73 -1.66
CA LEU A 195 -32.45 0.64 -1.09
C LEU A 195 -32.34 0.52 0.44
N THR A 196 -31.33 1.17 1.03
CA THR A 196 -31.09 1.21 2.49
C THR A 196 -31.66 2.48 3.09
#